data_AF-E9P8E8-F1
#
_entry.id   AF-E9P8E8-F1
#
_cell.length_a   1.000
_cell.length_b   1.000
_cell.length_c   1.000
_cell.angle_alpha   90.00
_cell.angle_beta   90.00
_cell.angle_gamma   90.00
#
_symmetry.space_group_name_H-M   'P 1'
#
loop_
_entity.id
_entity.type
_entity.pdbx_description
1 polymer ?
#
loop_
_entity_poly.entity_id
_entity_poly.type
_entity_poly.pdbx_seq_one_letter_code
_entity_poly.pdbx_strand_id
1 'polypeptide(L)'
;MTIAHHCIFLVILAFLELLNVASGSMEACLPDGEKKNGMNINFYQYTLMDLSTYSNAAYMAYQYANEAKLGSVGGQTTISINYDIPCVSDFGTFSCPQEDSSDEWGFMCNNEFCSNSQASAYWSSDLFGFYTTPTNVTVEMTGYFLPPQTGSYTFRFATVDDSAILSVGGNVAFECCAQEQPPITSTDFTINGIKPWQGSLPDNIEGTVYMYAGYYYPLKVVYSNAVSWGTLPISVELPDGTTVSDNFEGYVYSFDD
;
A
#
# COMPACT_ATOMS: atom_id res chain seq x y z
N MET A 1 -51.08 -29.01 -15.14
CA MET A 1 -49.95 -28.26 -14.53
C MET A 1 -48.64 -28.90 -15.02
N THR A 2 -48.43 -29.04 -16.33
CA THR A 2 -47.82 -28.09 -17.29
C THR A 2 -46.40 -27.63 -16.91
N ILE A 3 -45.44 -28.33 -17.54
CA ILE A 3 -43.98 -28.10 -17.63
C ILE A 3 -43.57 -26.63 -17.72
N ALA A 4 -44.44 -25.76 -18.26
CA ALA A 4 -44.27 -24.31 -18.29
C ALA A 4 -44.02 -23.67 -16.91
N HIS A 5 -44.64 -24.18 -15.83
CA HIS A 5 -44.43 -23.63 -14.49
C HIS A 5 -43.04 -23.98 -13.93
N HIS A 6 -42.47 -25.14 -14.29
CA HIS A 6 -41.12 -25.52 -13.86
C HIS A 6 -40.03 -24.76 -14.62
N CYS A 7 -40.21 -24.51 -15.93
CA CYS A 7 -39.26 -23.72 -16.70
C CYS A 7 -39.21 -22.25 -16.23
N ILE A 8 -40.37 -21.66 -15.89
CA ILE A 8 -40.42 -20.28 -15.38
C ILE A 8 -39.75 -20.19 -13.99
N PHE A 9 -39.96 -21.18 -13.11
CA PHE A 9 -39.34 -21.18 -11.78
C PHE A 9 -37.81 -21.36 -11.83
N LEU A 10 -37.30 -22.19 -12.75
CA LEU A 10 -35.86 -22.37 -12.95
C LEU A 10 -35.17 -21.13 -13.55
N VAL A 11 -35.85 -20.41 -14.46
CA VAL A 11 -35.34 -19.15 -15.02
C VAL A 11 -35.31 -18.06 -13.95
N ILE A 12 -36.32 -17.98 -13.08
CA ILE A 12 -36.35 -16.97 -11.99
C ILE A 12 -35.26 -17.25 -10.95
N LEU A 13 -35.00 -18.52 -10.59
CA LEU A 13 -33.89 -18.87 -9.69
C LEU A 13 -32.52 -18.57 -10.31
N ALA A 14 -32.32 -18.86 -11.60
CA ALA A 14 -31.08 -18.51 -12.29
C ALA A 14 -30.86 -16.99 -12.37
N PHE A 15 -31.92 -16.20 -12.56
CA PHE A 15 -31.83 -14.74 -12.53
C PHE A 15 -31.58 -14.18 -11.12
N LEU A 16 -32.10 -14.81 -10.05
CA LEU A 16 -31.81 -14.41 -8.66
C LEU A 16 -30.35 -14.70 -8.27
N GLU A 17 -29.80 -15.84 -8.70
CA GLU A 17 -28.38 -16.20 -8.50
C GLU A 17 -27.45 -15.21 -9.24
N LEU A 18 -27.80 -14.81 -10.47
CA LEU A 18 -27.05 -13.80 -11.25
C LEU A 18 -27.08 -12.39 -10.61
N LEU A 19 -28.19 -12.00 -9.97
CA LEU A 19 -28.29 -10.72 -9.26
C LEU A 19 -27.46 -10.71 -7.97
N ASN A 20 -27.29 -11.84 -7.29
CA ASN A 20 -26.44 -11.94 -6.10
C ASN A 20 -24.93 -11.97 -6.44
N VAL A 21 -24.54 -12.42 -7.64
CA VAL A 21 -23.14 -12.36 -8.10
C VAL A 21 -22.76 -10.93 -8.54
N ALA A 22 -23.73 -10.11 -8.95
CA ALA A 22 -23.49 -8.75 -9.45
C ALA A 22 -23.15 -7.72 -8.35
N SER A 23 -23.41 -8.00 -7.06
CA SER A 23 -23.08 -7.09 -5.96
C SER A 23 -21.78 -7.43 -5.22
N GLY A 24 -21.06 -8.49 -5.64
CA GLY A 24 -19.78 -8.91 -5.06
C GLY A 24 -18.56 -8.64 -5.94
N SER A 25 -18.72 -8.07 -7.13
CA SER A 25 -17.59 -7.73 -8.00
C SER A 25 -16.94 -6.43 -7.54
N MET A 26 -15.61 -6.44 -7.43
CA MET A 26 -14.85 -5.24 -7.10
C MET A 26 -15.08 -4.14 -8.15
N GLU A 27 -15.44 -2.93 -7.69
CA GLU A 27 -15.72 -1.81 -8.58
C GLU A 27 -14.43 -1.35 -9.29
N ALA A 28 -14.54 -1.16 -10.61
CA ALA A 28 -13.44 -0.74 -11.47
C ALA A 28 -13.87 0.43 -12.35
N CYS A 29 -12.89 1.04 -13.01
CA CYS A 29 -13.06 2.29 -13.75
C CYS A 29 -12.63 2.14 -15.21
N LEU A 30 -13.09 3.06 -16.04
CA LEU A 30 -12.61 3.29 -17.41
C LEU A 30 -12.32 4.79 -17.61
N PRO A 31 -11.25 5.33 -17.01
CA PRO A 31 -10.88 6.73 -17.21
C PRO A 31 -10.60 7.01 -18.71
N ASP A 32 -11.06 8.15 -19.20
CA ASP A 32 -10.87 8.59 -20.59
C ASP A 32 -9.76 9.65 -20.75
N GLY A 33 -9.18 10.11 -19.63
CA GLY A 33 -8.06 11.04 -19.58
C GLY A 33 -6.73 10.48 -20.07
N GLU A 34 -5.70 11.35 -20.09
CA GLU A 34 -4.34 10.94 -20.48
C GLU A 34 -3.75 9.95 -19.46
N LYS A 35 -3.41 8.76 -19.93
CA LYS A 35 -2.79 7.72 -19.11
C LYS A 35 -1.33 8.07 -18.80
N LYS A 36 -1.00 8.23 -17.52
CA LYS A 36 0.37 8.43 -17.02
C LYS A 36 0.90 7.14 -16.42
N ASN A 37 2.17 6.82 -16.65
CA ASN A 37 2.80 5.64 -16.05
C ASN A 37 3.05 5.86 -14.56
N GLY A 38 2.86 4.84 -13.72
CA GLY A 38 3.17 4.91 -12.29
C GLY A 38 2.08 5.53 -11.41
N MET A 39 2.30 5.49 -10.10
CA MET A 39 1.44 6.02 -9.05
C MET A 39 1.88 7.44 -8.64
N ASN A 40 0.95 8.21 -8.10
CA ASN A 40 1.24 9.41 -7.33
C ASN A 40 1.54 9.04 -5.88
N ILE A 41 2.51 9.70 -5.27
CA ILE A 41 2.89 9.49 -3.88
C ILE A 41 2.84 10.83 -3.13
N ASN A 42 1.95 10.92 -2.14
CA ASN A 42 1.84 12.05 -1.23
C ASN A 42 2.53 11.72 0.11
N PHE A 43 3.19 12.73 0.69
CA PHE A 43 3.86 12.62 1.99
C PHE A 43 3.18 13.51 3.01
N TYR A 44 2.95 12.98 4.20
CA TYR A 44 2.30 13.67 5.31
C TYR A 44 3.17 13.60 6.56
N GLN A 45 3.07 14.64 7.39
CA GLN A 45 3.78 14.68 8.66
C GLN A 45 3.32 13.52 9.56
N TYR A 46 4.31 12.83 10.15
CA TYR A 46 4.09 11.87 11.22
C TYR A 46 5.05 12.20 12.37
N THR A 47 4.58 12.06 13.61
CA THR A 47 5.35 12.44 14.78
C THR A 47 6.36 11.33 15.13
N LEU A 48 7.64 11.69 15.22
CA LEU A 48 8.71 10.76 15.62
C LEU A 48 8.36 10.10 16.96
N MET A 49 8.48 8.77 17.03
CA MET A 49 8.14 7.93 18.17
C MET A 49 6.67 7.95 18.61
N ASP A 50 5.74 8.42 17.77
CA ASP A 50 4.31 8.13 17.97
C ASP A 50 4.02 6.69 17.58
N LEU A 51 3.96 5.81 18.59
CA LEU A 51 3.73 4.37 18.41
C LEU A 51 2.24 3.99 18.49
N SER A 52 1.34 4.96 18.36
CA SER A 52 -0.10 4.77 18.64
C SER A 52 -1.00 5.20 17.49
N THR A 53 -0.71 6.32 16.82
CA THR A 53 -1.61 6.88 15.81
C THR A 53 -1.75 5.96 14.59
N TYR A 54 -0.65 5.39 14.09
CA TYR A 54 -0.66 4.46 12.96
C TYR A 54 -1.43 3.14 13.24
N SER A 55 -1.77 2.84 14.51
CA SER A 55 -2.53 1.64 14.91
C SER A 55 -4.05 1.83 14.77
N ASN A 56 -4.49 3.01 14.33
CA ASN A 56 -5.89 3.33 14.13
C ASN A 56 -6.30 3.15 12.66
N ALA A 57 -7.36 2.37 12.41
CA ALA A 57 -7.87 2.14 11.06
C ALA A 57 -8.38 3.42 10.37
N ALA A 58 -9.00 4.34 11.10
CA ALA A 58 -9.43 5.63 10.54
C ALA A 58 -8.21 6.48 10.16
N TYR A 59 -7.15 6.43 10.98
CA TYR A 59 -5.89 7.10 10.64
C TYR A 59 -5.32 6.57 9.33
N MET A 60 -5.10 5.26 9.23
CA MET A 60 -4.52 4.62 8.05
C MET A 60 -5.42 4.71 6.80
N ALA A 61 -6.73 4.86 6.96
CA ALA A 61 -7.66 5.02 5.84
C ALA A 61 -7.69 6.43 5.27
N TYR A 62 -7.78 7.45 6.13
CA TYR A 62 -8.05 8.83 5.70
C TYR A 62 -7.54 9.93 6.63
N GLN A 63 -7.42 9.71 7.95
CA GLN A 63 -7.09 10.84 8.85
C GLN A 63 -5.64 11.32 8.73
N TYR A 64 -4.73 10.54 8.11
CA TYR A 64 -3.39 11.03 7.78
C TYR A 64 -3.42 12.32 6.94
N ALA A 65 -4.45 12.52 6.11
CA ALA A 65 -4.58 13.72 5.26
C ALA A 65 -5.02 14.96 6.04
N ASN A 66 -5.39 14.82 7.33
CA ASN A 66 -5.59 15.96 8.22
C ASN A 66 -4.25 16.53 8.73
N GLU A 67 -3.17 15.75 8.65
CA GLU A 67 -1.83 16.21 8.98
C GLU A 67 -1.24 17.07 7.85
N ALA A 68 -0.16 17.78 8.15
CA ALA A 68 0.48 18.64 7.17
C ALA A 68 1.04 17.82 5.99
N LYS A 69 0.52 18.06 4.78
CA LYS A 69 1.10 17.53 3.54
C LYS A 69 2.47 18.16 3.30
N LEU A 70 3.51 17.33 3.25
CA LEU A 70 4.90 17.72 3.06
C LEU A 70 5.24 17.95 1.59
N GLY A 71 4.62 17.18 0.70
CA GLY A 71 4.83 17.26 -0.75
C GLY A 71 4.33 16.02 -1.47
N SER A 72 4.69 15.88 -2.74
CA SER A 72 4.37 14.71 -3.56
C SER A 72 5.35 14.48 -4.69
N VAL A 73 5.40 13.24 -5.18
CA VAL A 73 6.08 12.85 -6.44
C VAL A 73 5.14 12.01 -7.28
N GLY A 74 5.21 12.15 -8.60
CA GLY A 74 4.41 11.38 -9.55
C GLY A 74 5.21 10.31 -10.26
N GLY A 75 4.50 9.39 -10.91
CA GLY A 75 5.06 8.44 -11.87
C GLY A 75 5.91 7.32 -11.29
N GLN A 76 5.69 6.95 -10.03
CA GLN A 76 6.47 5.92 -9.35
C GLN A 76 5.96 4.52 -9.73
N THR A 77 6.84 3.66 -10.24
CA THR A 77 6.52 2.25 -10.57
C THR A 77 7.14 1.27 -9.60
N THR A 78 8.27 1.64 -8.97
CA THR A 78 8.84 0.90 -7.84
C THR A 78 8.21 1.42 -6.56
N ILE A 79 7.35 0.62 -5.93
CA ILE A 79 6.47 1.06 -4.83
C ILE A 79 6.79 0.44 -3.47
N SER A 80 7.71 -0.53 -3.43
CA SER A 80 8.22 -1.06 -2.16
C SER A 80 9.07 -0.04 -1.41
N ILE A 81 9.00 -0.09 -0.09
CA ILE A 81 9.81 0.76 0.79
C ILE A 81 10.89 -0.11 1.46
N ASN A 82 12.13 0.34 1.37
CA ASN A 82 13.26 -0.20 2.12
C ASN A 82 14.16 0.97 2.53
N TYR A 83 14.03 1.40 3.78
CA TYR A 83 14.77 2.51 4.36
C TYR A 83 15.60 2.03 5.54
N ASP A 84 16.90 2.29 5.44
CA ASP A 84 17.89 1.98 6.46
C ASP A 84 18.42 3.27 7.10
N ILE A 85 18.44 3.31 8.43
CA ILE A 85 19.01 4.45 9.15
C ILE A 85 20.54 4.54 8.94
N PRO A 86 21.11 5.74 8.98
CA PRO A 86 22.57 5.88 8.90
C PRO A 86 23.24 5.34 10.16
N CYS A 87 24.41 4.74 10.00
CA CYS A 87 25.43 4.55 11.03
C CYS A 87 26.54 5.59 10.83
N VAL A 88 26.83 6.39 11.85
CA VAL A 88 27.94 7.35 11.89
C VAL A 88 29.09 6.72 12.66
N SER A 89 30.07 6.16 11.93
CA SER A 89 31.27 5.54 12.50
C SER A 89 32.53 6.38 12.24
N ASP A 90 33.65 5.92 12.78
CA ASP A 90 34.98 6.51 12.53
C ASP A 90 35.41 6.41 11.06
N PHE A 91 34.78 5.54 10.26
CA PHE A 91 35.06 5.34 8.84
C PHE A 91 34.12 6.12 7.91
N GLY A 92 33.14 6.83 8.46
CA GLY A 92 32.19 7.65 7.71
C GLY A 92 30.73 7.34 8.06
N THR A 93 29.81 7.88 7.26
CA THR A 93 28.37 7.63 7.39
C THR A 93 27.90 6.71 6.28
N PHE A 94 27.24 5.62 6.65
CA PHE A 94 26.70 4.63 5.71
C PHE A 94 25.33 4.13 6.18
N SER A 95 24.46 3.69 5.26
CA SER A 95 23.17 3.10 5.60
C SER A 95 23.36 1.75 6.29
N CYS A 96 22.58 1.49 7.34
CA CYS A 96 22.67 0.27 8.13
C CYS A 96 21.45 -0.64 7.91
N PRO A 97 21.59 -1.75 7.18
CA PRO A 97 20.56 -2.78 7.11
C PRO A 97 20.17 -3.27 8.50
N GLN A 98 18.87 -3.46 8.74
CA GLN A 98 18.36 -3.83 10.06
C GLN A 98 18.96 -5.15 10.56
N GLU A 99 19.18 -6.11 9.66
CA GLU A 99 19.78 -7.41 9.95
C GLU A 99 21.27 -7.34 10.35
N ASP A 100 21.96 -6.26 9.96
CA ASP A 100 23.36 -6.01 10.31
C ASP A 100 23.50 -5.20 11.60
N SER A 101 22.37 -4.79 12.19
CA SER A 101 22.33 -3.97 13.39
C SER A 101 22.37 -4.80 14.68
N SER A 102 22.96 -4.24 15.73
CA SER A 102 22.94 -4.82 17.08
C SER A 102 22.86 -3.72 18.14
N ASP A 103 22.19 -4.04 19.24
CA ASP A 103 22.03 -3.17 20.42
C ASP A 103 22.85 -3.64 21.63
N GLU A 104 23.61 -4.74 21.52
CA GLU A 104 24.24 -5.41 22.67
C GLU A 104 25.23 -4.51 23.43
N TRP A 105 25.92 -3.61 22.73
CA TRP A 105 26.88 -2.66 23.30
C TRP A 105 26.61 -1.20 22.90
N GLY A 106 25.35 -0.89 22.58
CA GLY A 106 24.94 0.34 21.90
C GLY A 106 24.67 0.08 20.42
N PHE A 107 24.28 1.13 19.68
CA PHE A 107 23.97 0.98 18.25
C PHE A 107 25.23 0.58 17.47
N MET A 108 25.22 -0.64 16.95
CA MET A 108 26.26 -1.14 16.07
C MET A 108 25.68 -1.47 14.71
N CYS A 109 26.50 -1.36 13.69
CA CYS A 109 26.17 -1.79 12.33
C CYS A 109 27.37 -2.46 11.69
N ASN A 110 27.21 -3.69 11.18
CA ASN A 110 28.31 -4.42 10.54
C ASN A 110 29.57 -4.48 11.42
N ASN A 111 29.38 -4.72 12.72
CA ASN A 111 30.41 -4.73 13.77
C ASN A 111 31.12 -3.39 14.03
N GLU A 112 30.65 -2.28 13.46
CA GLU A 112 31.14 -0.93 13.73
C GLU A 112 30.24 -0.22 14.75
N PHE A 113 30.84 0.57 15.65
CA PHE A 113 30.08 1.38 16.58
C PHE A 113 29.51 2.62 15.89
N CYS A 114 28.21 2.83 16.02
CA CYS A 114 27.51 3.99 15.48
C CYS A 114 27.33 5.03 16.59
N SER A 115 27.91 6.21 16.40
CA SER A 115 27.86 7.30 17.39
C SER A 115 26.51 8.02 17.47
N ASN A 116 25.63 7.81 16.48
CA ASN A 116 24.30 8.41 16.39
C ASN A 116 23.21 7.53 17.03
N SER A 117 22.01 8.08 17.19
CA SER A 117 20.89 7.41 17.87
C SER A 117 19.91 6.79 16.87
N GLN A 118 19.44 5.57 17.12
CA GLN A 118 18.39 4.96 16.31
C GLN A 118 17.04 5.69 16.46
N ALA A 119 16.80 6.34 17.60
CA ALA A 119 15.55 7.02 17.92
C ALA A 119 15.53 8.52 17.49
N SER A 120 16.27 8.88 16.45
CA SER A 120 16.34 10.25 15.93
C SER A 120 15.69 10.34 14.54
N ALA A 121 15.20 11.54 14.20
CA ALA A 121 14.74 11.80 12.84
C ALA A 121 15.94 11.97 11.89
N TYR A 122 15.93 11.26 10.77
CA TYR A 122 16.97 11.35 9.74
C TYR A 122 16.37 11.81 8.43
N TRP A 123 16.99 12.81 7.81
CA TRP A 123 16.57 13.31 6.50
C TRP A 123 17.23 12.51 5.37
N SER A 124 16.44 12.05 4.42
CA SER A 124 16.94 11.32 3.23
C SER A 124 15.98 11.51 2.05
N SER A 125 16.45 11.13 0.85
CA SER A 125 15.63 11.04 -0.37
C SER A 125 15.34 9.59 -0.78
N ASP A 126 15.62 8.61 0.09
CA ASP A 126 15.46 7.18 -0.22
C ASP A 126 14.00 6.81 -0.54
N LEU A 127 13.03 7.54 0.04
CA LEU A 127 11.62 7.38 -0.31
C LEU A 127 11.32 8.15 -1.60
N PHE A 128 11.39 7.43 -2.72
CA PHE A 128 10.92 7.88 -4.04
C PHE A 128 11.62 9.16 -4.56
N GLY A 129 12.83 9.45 -4.08
CA GLY A 129 13.58 10.66 -4.41
C GLY A 129 13.09 11.93 -3.71
N PHE A 130 12.09 11.83 -2.81
CA PHE A 130 11.55 12.98 -2.09
C PHE A 130 12.32 13.22 -0.79
N TYR A 131 12.88 14.42 -0.63
CA TYR A 131 13.65 14.78 0.57
C TYR A 131 12.73 15.01 1.77
N THR A 132 12.68 14.03 2.68
CA THR A 132 11.81 14.01 3.87
C THR A 132 12.53 13.33 5.04
N THR A 133 11.81 13.01 6.12
CA THR A 133 12.28 12.17 7.24
C THR A 133 11.67 10.76 7.17
N PRO A 134 12.29 9.79 6.46
CA PRO A 134 11.73 8.43 6.34
C PRO A 134 11.53 7.70 7.67
N THR A 135 12.27 8.11 8.70
CA THR A 135 12.12 7.64 10.09
C THR A 135 10.75 7.95 10.71
N ASN A 136 10.04 8.96 10.22
CA ASN A 136 8.78 9.42 10.81
C ASN A 136 7.94 10.14 9.75
N VAL A 137 7.25 9.37 8.93
CA VAL A 137 6.44 9.90 7.83
C VAL A 137 5.28 8.98 7.54
N THR A 138 4.17 9.55 7.06
CA THR A 138 3.10 8.78 6.43
C THR A 138 3.09 9.04 4.93
N VAL A 139 2.96 7.98 4.15
CA VAL A 139 3.01 7.99 2.69
C VAL A 139 1.70 7.42 2.17
N GLU A 140 1.07 8.12 1.23
CA GLU A 140 -0.10 7.65 0.48
C GLU A 140 0.32 7.46 -0.98
N MET A 141 0.14 6.26 -1.52
CA MET A 141 0.35 5.94 -2.92
C MET A 141 -1.02 5.72 -3.57
N THR A 142 -1.35 6.49 -4.60
CA THR A 142 -2.59 6.34 -5.36
C THR A 142 -2.33 6.18 -6.84
N GLY A 143 -3.14 5.33 -7.47
CA GLY A 143 -3.12 5.06 -8.90
C GLY A 143 -4.12 3.97 -9.22
N TYR A 144 -4.08 3.47 -10.45
CA TYR A 144 -4.93 2.41 -10.93
C TYR A 144 -4.10 1.20 -11.33
N PHE A 145 -4.48 0.02 -10.85
CA PHE A 145 -3.95 -1.25 -11.31
C PHE A 145 -4.69 -1.71 -12.57
N LEU A 146 -3.94 -2.07 -13.62
CA LEU A 146 -4.45 -2.58 -14.89
C LEU A 146 -4.11 -4.07 -15.01
N PRO A 147 -5.07 -4.98 -14.75
CA PRO A 147 -4.88 -6.42 -14.89
C PRO A 147 -4.72 -6.79 -16.37
N PRO A 148 -3.63 -7.47 -16.77
CA PRO A 148 -3.48 -8.00 -18.13
C PRO A 148 -4.32 -9.25 -18.38
N GLN A 149 -4.76 -9.93 -17.32
CA GLN A 149 -5.50 -11.20 -17.36
C GLN A 149 -6.73 -11.13 -16.47
N THR A 150 -7.82 -11.79 -16.84
CA THR A 150 -8.98 -11.95 -15.95
C THR A 150 -8.70 -13.09 -14.98
N GLY A 151 -8.87 -12.86 -13.68
CA GLY A 151 -8.66 -13.87 -12.66
C GLY A 151 -8.39 -13.29 -11.28
N SER A 152 -7.94 -14.14 -10.37
CA SER A 152 -7.56 -13.75 -9.01
C SER A 152 -6.14 -13.17 -8.98
N TYR A 153 -6.00 -12.02 -8.34
CA TYR A 153 -4.73 -11.38 -8.03
C TYR A 153 -4.54 -11.37 -6.51
N THR A 154 -3.43 -11.88 -6.02
CA THR A 154 -3.14 -11.91 -4.57
C THR A 154 -2.03 -10.93 -4.25
N PHE A 155 -2.40 -9.78 -3.71
CA PHE A 155 -1.46 -8.79 -3.21
C PHE A 155 -0.88 -9.26 -1.87
N ARG A 156 0.37 -8.88 -1.60
CA ARG A 156 1.11 -9.31 -0.42
C ARG A 156 2.04 -8.21 0.09
N PHE A 157 2.10 -8.07 1.41
CA PHE A 157 3.23 -7.45 2.10
C PHE A 157 4.08 -8.55 2.74
N ALA A 158 5.35 -8.65 2.34
CA ALA A 158 6.24 -9.68 2.91
C ALA A 158 6.49 -9.42 4.41
N THR A 159 6.67 -8.15 4.76
CA THR A 159 6.73 -7.62 6.13
C THR A 159 6.17 -6.19 6.12
N VAL A 160 5.88 -5.66 7.31
CA VAL A 160 5.44 -4.28 7.52
C VAL A 160 6.17 -3.71 8.73
N ASP A 161 6.93 -2.63 8.51
CA ASP A 161 7.59 -1.84 9.56
C ASP A 161 7.45 -0.35 9.24
N ASP A 162 6.60 0.45 9.89
CA ASP A 162 5.81 0.11 11.08
C ASP A 162 4.38 -0.39 10.77
N SER A 163 3.63 0.31 9.90
CA SER A 163 2.19 0.06 9.69
C SER A 163 1.78 0.36 8.25
N ALA A 164 0.92 -0.47 7.65
CA ALA A 164 0.48 -0.28 6.27
C ALA A 164 -0.92 -0.83 5.98
N ILE A 165 -1.59 -0.28 4.98
CA ILE A 165 -2.80 -0.86 4.37
C ILE A 165 -2.67 -0.88 2.85
N LEU A 166 -3.40 -1.79 2.22
CA LEU A 166 -3.64 -1.79 0.78
C LEU A 166 -5.15 -1.88 0.54
N SER A 167 -5.67 -1.03 -0.32
CA SER A 167 -7.08 -0.99 -0.72
C SER A 167 -7.17 -1.04 -2.24
N VAL A 168 -8.08 -1.88 -2.75
CA VAL A 168 -8.34 -2.03 -4.18
C VAL A 168 -9.83 -1.79 -4.45
N GLY A 169 -10.13 -1.08 -5.53
CA GLY A 169 -11.48 -0.89 -6.06
C GLY A 169 -12.06 0.50 -5.84
N GLY A 170 -13.01 0.84 -6.72
CA GLY A 170 -13.83 2.05 -6.60
C GLY A 170 -14.58 2.07 -5.27
N ASN A 171 -14.69 3.24 -4.65
CA ASN A 171 -15.32 3.45 -3.34
C ASN A 171 -14.67 2.67 -2.16
N VAL A 172 -13.54 2.00 -2.41
CA VAL A 172 -12.71 1.32 -1.39
C VAL A 172 -11.35 1.99 -1.28
N ALA A 173 -10.60 2.07 -2.39
CA ALA A 173 -9.35 2.83 -2.43
C ALA A 173 -9.64 4.34 -2.53
N PHE A 174 -10.35 4.74 -3.58
CA PHE A 174 -10.84 6.08 -3.88
C PHE A 174 -11.94 5.99 -4.97
N GLU A 175 -12.62 7.10 -5.27
CA GLU A 175 -13.67 7.14 -6.29
C GLU A 175 -13.09 7.06 -7.72
N CYS A 176 -13.84 6.50 -8.68
CA CYS A 176 -13.40 6.48 -10.07
C CYS A 176 -13.24 7.90 -10.64
N CYS A 177 -12.16 8.14 -11.40
CA CYS A 177 -11.80 9.45 -11.97
C CYS A 177 -11.66 10.58 -10.92
N ALA A 178 -11.24 10.22 -9.71
CA ALA A 178 -11.06 11.15 -8.59
C ALA A 178 -9.83 10.74 -7.76
N GLN A 179 -8.72 10.47 -8.44
CA GLN A 179 -7.47 10.01 -7.85
C GLN A 179 -6.82 11.08 -6.95
N GLU A 180 -7.00 12.37 -7.27
CA GLU A 180 -6.38 13.49 -6.58
C GLU A 180 -7.26 14.09 -5.47
N GLN A 181 -8.50 13.60 -5.33
CA GLN A 181 -9.42 14.03 -4.27
C GLN A 181 -8.94 13.59 -2.88
N PRO A 182 -9.40 14.27 -1.81
CA PRO A 182 -9.15 13.82 -0.44
C PRO A 182 -9.55 12.36 -0.21
N PRO A 183 -8.84 11.63 0.66
CA PRO A 183 -9.10 10.20 0.84
C PRO A 183 -10.51 9.95 1.36
N ILE A 184 -11.18 8.96 0.76
CA ILE A 184 -12.46 8.46 1.24
C ILE A 184 -12.31 7.71 2.57
N THR A 185 -13.41 7.58 3.32
CA THR A 185 -13.40 7.04 4.68
C THR A 185 -13.52 5.51 4.77
N SER A 186 -13.38 4.78 3.65
CA SER A 186 -13.49 3.32 3.67
C SER A 186 -12.36 2.70 4.47
N THR A 187 -12.71 1.75 5.34
CA THR A 187 -11.76 0.91 6.09
C THR A 187 -11.85 -0.56 5.65
N ASP A 188 -12.42 -0.82 4.47
CA ASP A 188 -12.53 -2.16 3.88
C ASP A 188 -11.23 -2.54 3.17
N PHE A 189 -10.17 -2.71 3.95
CA PHE A 189 -8.82 -2.93 3.43
C PHE A 189 -8.71 -4.30 2.75
N THR A 190 -8.11 -4.33 1.56
CA THR A 190 -7.70 -5.58 0.90
C THR A 190 -6.60 -6.27 1.68
N ILE A 191 -5.59 -5.52 2.16
CA ILE A 191 -4.60 -5.98 3.13
C ILE A 191 -4.64 -5.05 4.33
N ASN A 192 -4.85 -5.62 5.51
CA ASN A 192 -4.76 -4.92 6.78
C ASN A 192 -3.42 -5.26 7.47
N GLY A 193 -2.41 -4.44 7.23
CA GLY A 193 -1.11 -4.48 7.90
C GLY A 193 -0.98 -3.41 8.97
N ILE A 194 -2.09 -3.05 9.63
CA ILE A 194 -2.05 -2.07 10.71
C ILE A 194 -1.37 -2.69 11.91
N LYS A 195 -0.28 -2.08 12.38
CA LYS A 195 0.44 -2.55 13.57
C LYS A 195 -0.52 -2.67 14.76
N PRO A 196 -0.71 -3.87 15.33
CA PRO A 196 -1.66 -4.06 16.41
C PRO A 196 -1.17 -3.34 17.67
N TRP A 197 -2.12 -2.89 18.50
CA TRP A 197 -1.82 -2.30 19.82
C TRP A 197 -1.02 -3.24 20.74
N GLN A 198 -1.17 -4.55 20.52
CA GLN A 198 -0.47 -5.60 21.26
C GLN A 198 0.00 -6.67 20.28
N GLY A 199 1.26 -7.05 20.38
CA GLY A 199 1.88 -8.10 19.56
C GLY A 199 2.49 -7.58 18.27
N SER A 200 2.77 -8.51 17.36
CA SER A 200 3.33 -8.26 16.04
C SER A 200 2.35 -8.71 14.95
N LEU A 201 2.49 -8.15 13.76
CA LEU A 201 1.85 -8.71 12.57
C LEU A 201 2.53 -10.04 12.22
N PRO A 202 1.80 -11.00 11.62
CA PRO A 202 2.44 -12.13 10.97
C PRO A 202 3.19 -11.65 9.71
N ASP A 203 4.26 -12.34 9.36
CA ASP A 203 4.90 -12.15 8.04
C ASP A 203 3.94 -12.58 6.93
N ASN A 204 4.13 -12.03 5.73
CA ASN A 204 3.42 -12.42 4.52
C ASN A 204 1.89 -12.24 4.62
N ILE A 205 1.43 -11.06 5.00
CA ILE A 205 -0.01 -10.73 4.97
C ILE A 205 -0.48 -10.49 3.53
N GLU A 206 -1.68 -10.99 3.22
CA GLU A 206 -2.18 -11.09 1.85
C GLU A 206 -3.64 -10.65 1.74
N GLY A 207 -4.03 -10.27 0.52
CA GLY A 207 -5.40 -9.98 0.14
C GLY A 207 -5.63 -10.31 -1.33
N THR A 208 -6.69 -11.07 -1.61
CA THR A 208 -7.03 -11.52 -2.97
C THR A 208 -8.20 -10.73 -3.54
N VAL A 209 -8.06 -10.28 -4.79
CA VAL A 209 -9.11 -9.59 -5.53
C VAL A 209 -9.28 -10.26 -6.89
N TYR A 210 -10.52 -10.57 -7.26
CA TYR A 210 -10.82 -11.02 -8.61
C TYR A 210 -10.98 -9.81 -9.54
N MET A 211 -10.21 -9.76 -10.62
CA MET A 211 -10.19 -8.65 -11.56
C MET A 211 -10.47 -9.10 -12.99
N TYR A 212 -11.09 -8.22 -13.78
CA TYR A 212 -11.32 -8.42 -15.20
C TYR A 212 -10.28 -7.64 -16.02
N ALA A 213 -9.67 -8.31 -17.00
CA ALA A 213 -8.65 -7.72 -17.85
C ALA A 213 -9.14 -6.42 -18.51
N GLY A 214 -8.26 -5.41 -18.57
CA GLY A 214 -8.52 -4.16 -19.29
C GLY A 214 -9.33 -3.09 -18.55
N TYR A 215 -9.82 -3.37 -17.34
CA TYR A 215 -10.43 -2.36 -16.46
C TYR A 215 -9.40 -1.78 -15.49
N TYR A 216 -9.53 -0.50 -15.15
CA TYR A 216 -8.61 0.16 -14.21
C TYR A 216 -9.16 0.09 -12.80
N TYR A 217 -8.47 -0.61 -11.90
CA TYR A 217 -8.88 -0.76 -10.50
C TYR A 217 -8.18 0.28 -9.64
N PRO A 218 -8.89 1.22 -8.97
CA PRO A 218 -8.28 2.11 -7.99
C PRO A 218 -7.44 1.32 -6.99
N LEU A 219 -6.21 1.74 -6.76
CA LEU A 219 -5.24 1.12 -5.87
C LEU A 219 -4.69 2.19 -4.94
N LYS A 220 -4.84 1.98 -3.64
CA LYS A 220 -4.31 2.85 -2.59
C LYS A 220 -3.45 2.04 -1.63
N VAL A 221 -2.23 2.50 -1.38
CA VAL A 221 -1.38 2.02 -0.30
C VAL A 221 -1.15 3.19 0.65
N VAL A 222 -1.33 2.96 1.96
CA VAL A 222 -0.91 3.93 2.98
C VAL A 222 0.08 3.25 3.89
N TYR A 223 1.23 3.86 4.07
CA TYR A 223 2.34 3.37 4.88
C TYR A 223 2.72 4.42 5.91
N SER A 224 3.05 4.02 7.13
CA SER A 224 3.58 4.92 8.14
C SER A 224 4.80 4.31 8.81
N ASN A 225 5.82 5.14 9.02
CA ASN A 225 6.95 4.85 9.88
C ASN A 225 6.94 5.81 11.08
N ALA A 226 7.30 5.34 12.26
CA ALA A 226 7.40 6.17 13.45
C ALA A 226 8.81 6.33 14.00
N VAL A 227 9.71 5.38 13.75
CA VAL A 227 11.11 5.47 14.20
C VAL A 227 12.02 4.50 13.43
N SER A 228 13.31 4.83 13.34
CA SER A 228 14.34 3.93 12.80
C SER A 228 14.10 3.48 11.35
N TRP A 229 14.18 2.16 11.08
CA TRP A 229 14.02 1.52 9.78
C TRP A 229 12.61 1.66 9.24
N GLY A 230 12.44 1.47 7.94
CA GLY A 230 11.12 1.42 7.33
C GLY A 230 11.07 0.40 6.20
N THR A 231 10.17 -0.57 6.31
CA THR A 231 10.17 -1.73 5.41
C THR A 231 8.74 -2.08 4.98
N LEU A 232 8.48 -2.07 3.68
CA LEU A 232 7.23 -2.52 3.07
C LEU A 232 7.48 -3.12 1.69
N PRO A 233 7.85 -4.41 1.59
CA PRO A 233 8.03 -5.10 0.31
C PRO A 233 6.67 -5.53 -0.22
N ILE A 234 6.28 -4.98 -1.37
CA ILE A 234 4.97 -5.18 -2.00
C ILE A 234 5.12 -6.12 -3.19
N SER A 235 4.24 -7.11 -3.27
CA SER A 235 4.13 -7.98 -4.44
C SER A 235 2.68 -8.33 -4.77
N VAL A 236 2.47 -8.83 -5.99
CA VAL A 236 1.21 -9.41 -6.44
C VAL A 236 1.47 -10.70 -7.21
N GLU A 237 0.77 -11.77 -6.83
CA GLU A 237 0.66 -12.98 -7.64
C GLU A 237 -0.45 -12.80 -8.67
N LEU A 238 -0.13 -13.02 -9.94
CA LEU A 238 -1.03 -12.89 -11.08
C LEU A 238 -1.85 -14.18 -11.29
N PRO A 239 -2.94 -14.16 -12.09
CA PRO A 239 -3.77 -15.34 -12.35
C PRO A 239 -3.03 -16.55 -12.95
N ASP A 240 -1.90 -16.32 -13.62
CA ASP A 240 -1.06 -17.39 -14.19
C ASP A 240 -0.02 -17.97 -13.21
N GLY A 241 0.00 -17.48 -11.96
CA GLY A 241 0.90 -17.91 -10.90
C GLY A 241 2.27 -17.22 -10.92
N THR A 242 2.51 -16.28 -11.84
CA THR A 242 3.72 -15.45 -11.79
C THR A 242 3.59 -14.36 -10.73
N THR A 243 4.72 -13.90 -10.17
CA THR A 243 4.73 -12.85 -9.14
C THR A 243 5.45 -11.62 -9.66
N VAL A 244 4.83 -10.45 -9.48
CA VAL A 244 5.45 -9.14 -9.68
C VAL A 244 5.79 -8.59 -8.30
N SER A 245 7.06 -8.26 -8.07
CA SER A 245 7.56 -7.73 -6.80
C SER A 245 8.27 -6.40 -7.03
N ASP A 246 8.06 -5.44 -6.14
CA ASP A 246 8.68 -4.12 -6.08
C ASP A 246 8.37 -3.20 -7.27
N ASN A 247 8.73 -3.59 -8.49
CA ASN A 247 8.50 -2.84 -9.71
C ASN A 247 7.20 -3.28 -10.42
N PHE A 248 6.21 -2.40 -10.37
CA PHE A 248 4.88 -2.57 -10.96
C PHE A 248 4.75 -1.83 -12.30
N GLU A 249 5.85 -1.49 -12.97
CA GLU A 249 5.82 -0.89 -14.30
C GLU A 249 5.00 -1.73 -15.28
N GLY A 250 4.11 -1.07 -16.02
CA GLY A 250 3.15 -1.73 -16.91
C GLY A 250 1.85 -2.17 -16.24
N TYR A 251 1.78 -2.17 -14.90
CA TYR A 251 0.58 -2.54 -14.14
C TYR A 251 -0.07 -1.35 -13.45
N VAL A 252 0.70 -0.35 -13.00
CA VAL A 252 0.16 0.82 -12.30
C VAL A 252 0.21 2.10 -13.14
N TYR A 253 -0.87 2.86 -13.10
CA TYR A 253 -1.06 4.08 -13.89
C TYR A 253 -1.74 5.17 -13.07
N SER A 254 -1.63 6.42 -13.52
CA SER A 254 -2.37 7.55 -12.96
C SER A 254 -3.15 8.29 -14.05
N PHE A 255 -4.25 8.91 -13.64
CA PHE A 255 -5.07 9.79 -14.47
C PHE A 255 -5.39 11.04 -13.65
N ASP A 256 -5.38 12.19 -14.31
CA ASP A 256 -5.87 13.43 -13.68
C ASP A 256 -7.40 13.34 -13.50
N ASP A 257 -7.92 14.02 -12.48
CA ASP A 257 -9.35 14.11 -12.16
C ASP A 257 -10.21 14.73 -13.29
#